data_AF-A0AA91GLK8-F1
#
_entry.id   AF-A0AA91GLK8-F1
#
_cell.length_a   1.000
_cell.length_b   1.000
_cell.length_c   1.000
_cell.angle_alpha   90.00
_cell.angle_beta   90.00
_cell.angle_gamma   90.00
#
_symmetry.space_group_name_H-M   'P 1'
#
loop_
_entity.id
_entity.type
_entity.pdbx_description
1 polymer ?
#
loop_
_entity_poly.entity_id
_entity_poly.type
_entity_poly.pdbx_seq_one_letter_code
_entity_poly.pdbx_strand_id
1 'polypeptide(L)'
;MRELSENVSPYGDTFVTHRKYKIFYNYHKKHNEWFFIVYGTNKAVRYGYPCLGSDWHKTKEKGIDWAKALIDHVLETPKAQKK
;
A
#
# COMPACT_ATOMS: atom_id res chain seq x y z
N MET A 1 3.06 -1.86 20.74
CA MET A 1 2.83 -1.73 19.28
C MET A 1 3.90 -0.79 18.73
N ARG A 2 4.63 -1.17 17.67
CA ARG A 2 5.55 -0.22 17.02
C ARG A 2 4.71 0.82 16.29
N GLU A 3 4.84 2.09 16.64
CA GLU A 3 4.25 3.22 15.93
C GLU A 3 4.57 3.10 14.43
N LEU A 4 3.53 3.05 13.61
CA LEU A 4 3.69 3.17 12.16
C LEU A 4 4.08 4.61 11.87
N SER A 5 5.31 4.87 11.43
CA SER A 5 5.71 6.20 11.02
C SER A 5 4.94 6.60 9.76
N GLU A 6 3.88 7.40 9.94
CA GLU A 6 3.14 8.03 8.86
C GLU A 6 4.04 9.06 8.18
N ASN A 7 4.07 9.01 6.85
CA ASN A 7 4.80 9.96 6.02
C ASN A 7 3.81 10.64 5.08
N VAL A 8 4.12 11.87 4.67
CA VAL A 8 3.33 12.61 3.68
C VAL A 8 4.10 12.65 2.38
N SER A 9 3.46 12.28 1.28
CA SER A 9 4.04 12.34 -0.06
C SER A 9 4.23 13.80 -0.48
N PRO A 10 5.11 14.10 -1.47
CA PRO A 10 5.21 15.45 -2.04
C PRO A 10 3.88 16.00 -2.62
N TYR A 11 2.88 15.13 -2.81
CA TYR A 11 1.55 15.47 -3.33
C TYR A 11 0.49 15.60 -2.23
N GLY A 12 0.87 15.46 -0.95
CA GLY A 12 -0.02 15.61 0.20
C GLY A 12 -0.71 14.32 0.66
N ASP A 13 -0.41 13.18 0.04
CA ASP A 13 -1.02 11.90 0.42
C ASP A 13 -0.30 11.27 1.62
N THR A 14 -1.07 10.81 2.60
CA THR A 14 -0.53 10.03 3.73
C THR A 14 -0.17 8.62 3.27
N PHE A 15 1.02 8.15 3.64
CA PHE A 15 1.44 6.79 3.40
C PHE A 15 2.24 6.21 4.57
N VAL A 16 2.25 4.89 4.67
CA VAL A 16 3.18 4.15 5.52
C VAL A 16 4.10 3.30 4.65
N THR A 17 5.33 3.14 5.10
CA THR A 17 6.30 2.27 4.41
C THR A 17 6.31 0.91 5.10
N HIS A 18 6.11 -0.15 4.33
CA HIS A 18 6.29 -1.52 4.78
C HIS A 18 7.30 -2.22 3.87
N ARG A 19 8.49 -2.52 4.41
CA ARG A 19 9.65 -3.03 3.65
C ARG A 19 9.99 -2.07 2.50
N LYS A 20 9.88 -2.53 1.24
CA LYS A 20 10.09 -1.78 0.00
C LYS A 20 8.76 -1.40 -0.70
N TYR A 21 7.70 -1.26 0.06
CA TYR A 21 6.37 -0.94 -0.47
C TYR A 21 5.82 0.26 0.27
N LYS A 22 5.09 1.10 -0.47
CA LYS A 22 4.39 2.25 0.09
C LYS A 22 2.90 1.96 0.07
N ILE A 23 2.26 2.13 1.21
CA ILE A 23 0.82 1.95 1.39
C ILE A 23 0.26 3.35 1.57
N PHE A 24 -0.38 3.88 0.53
CA PHE A 24 -1.07 5.16 0.60
C PHE A 24 -2.50 4.94 1.01
N TYR A 25 -3.05 5.88 1.77
CA TYR A 25 -4.45 5.80 2.17
C TYR A 25 -5.06 7.16 2.43
N ASN A 26 -6.36 7.25 2.21
CA ASN A 26 -7.12 8.46 2.46
C ASN A 26 -8.53 8.11 2.96
N TYR A 27 -9.06 8.93 3.87
CA TYR A 27 -10.42 8.77 4.36
C TYR A 27 -11.42 9.49 3.44
N HIS A 28 -12.37 8.74 2.91
CA HIS A 28 -13.43 9.28 2.08
C HIS A 28 -14.71 9.49 2.87
N LYS A 29 -15.01 10.77 3.15
CA LYS A 29 -16.22 11.19 3.89
C LYS A 29 -17.53 10.72 3.26
N LYS A 30 -17.61 10.62 1.92
CA LYS A 30 -18.82 10.18 1.21
C LYS A 30 -19.15 8.71 1.44
N HIS A 31 -18.12 7.87 1.59
CA HIS A 31 -18.26 6.43 1.74
C HIS A 31 -18.15 5.99 3.20
N ASN A 32 -17.71 6.89 4.10
CA ASN A 32 -17.35 6.59 5.49
C ASN A 32 -16.33 5.44 5.58
N GLU A 33 -15.40 5.39 4.63
CA GLU A 33 -14.43 4.33 4.47
C GLU A 33 -13.05 4.91 4.12
N TRP A 34 -12.03 4.14 4.43
CA TRP A 34 -10.65 4.41 4.06
C TRP A 34 -10.33 3.70 2.75
N PHE A 35 -9.83 4.46 1.78
CA PHE A 35 -9.29 3.91 0.55
C PHE A 35 -7.80 3.66 0.71
N PHE A 36 -7.33 2.46 0.33
CA PHE A 36 -5.93 2.07 0.39
C PHE A 36 -5.42 1.73 -1.00
N ILE A 37 -4.17 2.09 -1.30
CA ILE A 37 -3.47 1.68 -2.51
C ILE A 37 -2.01 1.35 -2.20
N VAL A 38 -1.56 0.19 -2.67
CA VAL A 38 -0.24 -0.35 -2.39
C VAL A 38 0.62 -0.28 -3.63
N TYR A 39 1.80 0.35 -3.51
CA TYR A 39 2.75 0.51 -4.59
C TYR A 39 4.09 -0.16 -4.27
N GLY A 40 4.65 -0.87 -5.26
CA GLY A 40 6.02 -1.38 -5.19
C GLY A 40 7.06 -0.30 -5.44
N THR A 41 8.09 -0.18 -4.59
CA THR A 41 9.16 0.82 -4.80
C THR A 41 10.23 0.37 -5.79
N ASN A 42 10.12 -0.85 -6.35
CA ASN A 42 11.10 -1.38 -7.29
C ASN A 42 10.91 -0.76 -8.68
N LYS A 43 11.82 0.14 -9.00
CA LYS A 43 11.93 0.94 -10.23
C LYS A 43 10.82 1.98 -10.34
N ALA A 44 11.21 3.24 -10.32
CA ALA A 44 10.49 4.29 -11.02
C ALA A 44 10.38 3.85 -12.48
N VAL A 45 9.31 3.12 -12.81
CA VAL A 45 8.89 2.97 -14.19
C VAL A 45 8.57 4.40 -14.64
N ARG A 46 8.91 4.74 -15.88
CA ARG A 46 8.74 6.06 -16.51
C ARG A 46 7.29 6.64 -16.41
N TYR A 47 6.35 5.88 -15.82
CA TYR A 47 4.93 6.17 -15.66
C TYR A 47 4.33 5.84 -14.26
N GLY A 48 5.14 5.60 -13.24
CA GLY A 48 4.66 5.39 -11.86
C GLY A 48 5.08 4.07 -11.23
N TYR A 49 4.94 3.98 -9.90
CA TYR A 49 5.17 2.74 -9.15
C TYR A 49 4.14 1.68 -9.56
N PRO A 50 4.50 0.39 -9.72
CA PRO A 50 3.53 -0.66 -10.01
C PRO A 50 2.53 -0.76 -8.85
N CYS A 51 1.25 -0.52 -9.16
CA CYS A 51 0.15 -0.76 -8.24
C CYS A 51 0.01 -2.26 -8.00
N LEU A 52 0.16 -2.69 -6.76
CA LEU A 52 -0.06 -4.07 -6.34
C LEU A 52 -1.52 -4.37 -6.06
N GLY A 53 -2.28 -3.36 -5.65
CA GLY A 53 -3.69 -3.49 -5.33
C GLY A 53 -4.24 -2.25 -4.65
N SER A 54 -5.56 -2.13 -4.67
CA SER A 54 -6.32 -1.11 -3.97
C SER A 54 -7.60 -1.70 -3.38
N ASP A 55 -7.97 -1.28 -2.18
CA ASP A 55 -9.19 -1.75 -1.52
C ASP A 55 -9.76 -0.71 -0.56
N TRP A 56 -11.03 -0.89 -0.19
CA TRP A 56 -11.78 -0.06 0.74
C TRP A 56 -11.96 -0.77 2.07
N HIS A 57 -11.72 -0.05 3.18
CA HIS A 57 -11.87 -0.61 4.51
C HIS A 57 -12.57 0.36 5.46
N LYS A 58 -13.43 -0.20 6.33
CA LYS A 58 -14.15 0.58 7.35
C LYS A 58 -13.25 1.22 8.40
N THR A 59 -12.09 0.63 8.69
CA THR A 59 -11.13 1.17 9.66
C THR A 59 -9.72 1.22 9.07
N LYS A 60 -8.91 2.16 9.56
CA LYS A 60 -7.54 2.35 9.10
C LYS A 60 -6.69 1.11 9.38
N GLU A 61 -6.85 0.50 10.55
CA GLU A 61 -6.08 -0.66 10.99
C GLU A 61 -6.31 -1.86 10.07
N LYS A 62 -7.58 -2.13 9.72
CA LYS A 62 -7.94 -3.24 8.82
C LYS A 62 -7.31 -3.09 7.44
N GLY A 63 -7.31 -1.87 6.90
CA GLY A 63 -6.69 -1.64 5.59
C GLY A 63 -5.17 -1.70 5.61
N ILE A 64 -4.53 -1.30 6.71
CA ILE A 64 -3.08 -1.48 6.88
C ILE A 64 -2.73 -2.96 6.98
N ASP A 65 -3.50 -3.75 7.71
CA ASP A 65 -3.26 -5.20 7.84
C ASP A 65 -3.51 -5.94 6.52
N TRP A 66 -4.55 -5.59 5.79
CA TRP A 66 -4.78 -6.05 4.41
C TRP A 66 -3.58 -5.72 3.50
N ALA A 67 -3.10 -4.48 3.52
CA ALA A 67 -2.01 -4.04 2.67
C ALA A 67 -0.70 -4.77 2.99
N LYS A 68 -0.41 -5.05 4.27
CA LYS A 68 0.74 -5.87 4.68
C LYS A 68 0.58 -7.31 4.19
N ALA A 69 -0.59 -7.92 4.37
CA ALA A 69 -0.86 -9.29 3.90
C ALA A 69 -0.71 -9.40 2.37
N LEU A 70 -1.17 -8.41 1.62
CA LEU A 70 -0.96 -8.32 0.17
C LEU A 70 0.53 -8.28 -0.18
N ILE A 71 1.31 -7.43 0.51
CA ILE A 71 2.75 -7.32 0.30
C ILE A 71 3.45 -8.65 0.62
N ASP A 72 3.12 -9.27 1.74
CA ASP A 72 3.70 -10.55 2.16
C ASP A 72 3.36 -11.64 1.14
N HIS A 73 2.11 -11.72 0.67
CA HIS A 73 1.71 -12.65 -0.40
C HIS A 73 2.49 -12.43 -1.71
N VAL A 74 2.69 -11.17 -2.13
CA VAL A 74 3.48 -10.84 -3.32
C VAL A 74 4.95 -11.22 -3.15
N LEU A 75 5.49 -11.16 -1.93
CA LEU A 75 6.87 -11.57 -1.63
C LEU A 75 7.03 -13.08 -1.50
N GLU A 76 6.02 -13.78 -1.00
CA GLU A 76 5.97 -15.24 -0.87
C GLU A 76 5.71 -15.93 -2.20
N THR A 77 4.97 -15.29 -3.11
CA THR A 77 4.75 -15.79 -4.46
C THR A 77 6.11 -15.95 -5.14
N PRO A 78 6.59 -17.19 -5.37
CA PRO A 78 7.83 -17.40 -6.09
C PRO A 78 7.65 -16.73 -7.45
N LYS A 79 8.67 -16.01 -7.94
CA LYS A 79 8.69 -15.58 -9.34
C LYS A 79 8.55 -16.84 -10.19
N ALA A 80 7.32 -17.17 -10.58
CA ALA A 80 7.03 -18.32 -11.39
C ALA A 80 7.66 -18.06 -12.76
N GLN A 81 8.81 -18.69 -12.91
CA GLN A 81 9.32 -19.30 -14.13
C GLN A 81 9.42 -18.37 -15.34
N LYS A 82 10.64 -17.91 -15.59
CA LYS A 82 11.16 -17.96 -16.97
C LYS A 82 10.85 -19.36 -17.52
N LYS A 83 9.91 -19.46 -18.46
CA LYS A 83 9.95 -20.50 -19.48
C LYS A 83 10.61 -19.90 -20.72
#